data_AF-A0A821HPP2-F1
#
_entry.id   AF-A0A821HPP2-F1
#
_cell.length_a   1.000
_cell.length_b   1.000
_cell.length_c   1.000
_cell.angle_alpha   90.00
_cell.angle_beta   90.00
_cell.angle_gamma   90.00
#
_symmetry.space_group_name_H-M   'P 1'
#
loop_
_entity.id
_entity.type
_entity.pdbx_description
1 polymer ?
#
loop_
_entity_poly.entity_id
_entity_poly.type
_entity_poly.pdbx_seq_one_letter_code
_entity_poly.pdbx_strand_id
1 'polypeptide(L)'
;YVIRWTRLPINSEDFVSLLIFSNYLDMENGPLWTACRTNGYSYGVAFDFDFETNLILLSINQCSQLKLAYTSAIETLKNIVEHKT
;
A
#
# COMPACT_ATOMS: atom_id res chain seq x y z
N TYR A 1 10.24 -7.25 8.57
CA TYR A 1 9.22 -6.20 8.34
C TYR A 1 9.90 -5.06 7.62
N VAL A 2 9.37 -4.61 6.49
CA VAL A 2 9.73 -3.28 5.97
C VAL A 2 8.51 -2.41 6.12
N ILE A 3 8.68 -1.38 6.92
CA ILE A 3 7.68 -0.39 7.24
C ILE A 3 8.26 0.92 6.70
N ARG A 4 7.62 1.49 5.71
CA ARG A 4 7.97 2.82 5.21
C ARG A 4 6.86 3.79 5.58
N TRP A 5 7.28 4.91 6.17
CA TRP A 5 6.42 6.00 6.57
C TRP A 5 6.54 7.12 5.56
N THR A 6 5.40 7.59 5.05
CA THR A 6 5.36 8.84 4.27
C THR A 6 4.35 9.76 4.93
N ARG A 7 4.78 10.96 5.32
CA ARG A 7 3.88 11.97 5.88
C ARG A 7 3.15 12.68 4.75
N LEU A 8 1.82 12.65 4.77
CA LEU A 8 0.99 13.42 3.86
C LEU A 8 -0.04 14.18 4.69
N PRO A 9 -0.37 15.44 4.34
CA PRO A 9 -1.46 16.15 4.99
C PRO A 9 -2.81 15.51 4.60
N ILE A 10 -3.40 14.74 5.51
CA ILE A 10 -4.76 14.20 5.40
C ILE A 10 -5.71 15.17 6.12
N ASN A 11 -6.70 15.67 5.39
CA ASN A 11 -7.82 16.39 5.99
C ASN A 11 -8.87 15.40 6.53
N SER A 12 -9.60 15.77 7.59
CA SER A 12 -10.61 14.89 8.20
C SER A 12 -11.72 14.48 7.24
N GLU A 13 -12.01 15.30 6.23
CA GLU A 13 -13.04 15.05 5.21
C GLU A 13 -12.65 13.92 4.23
N ASP A 14 -11.35 13.67 4.05
CA ASP A 14 -10.84 12.65 3.12
C ASP A 14 -10.74 11.26 3.77
N PHE A 15 -10.96 11.15 5.10
CA PHE A 15 -10.72 9.91 5.84
C PHE A 15 -11.48 8.70 5.27
N VAL A 16 -12.79 8.84 5.08
CA VAL A 16 -13.62 7.73 4.60
C VAL A 16 -13.16 7.28 3.21
N SER A 17 -12.83 8.24 2.34
CA SER A 17 -12.30 7.97 1.00
C SER A 17 -10.97 7.23 1.07
N LEU A 18 -10.07 7.64 1.96
CA LEU A 18 -8.78 6.98 2.18
C LEU A 18 -8.95 5.57 2.75
N LEU A 19 -9.87 5.35 3.69
CA LEU A 19 -10.15 4.02 4.25
C LEU A 19 -10.68 3.07 3.16
N ILE A 20 -11.61 3.52 2.33
CA ILE A 20 -12.12 2.74 1.19
C ILE A 20 -10.99 2.44 0.21
N PHE A 21 -10.15 3.44 -0.08
CA PHE A 21 -9.02 3.29 -0.99
C PHE A 21 -7.96 2.32 -0.45
N SER A 22 -7.63 2.38 0.84
CA SER A 22 -6.75 1.43 1.53
C SER A 22 -7.25 0.00 1.37
N ASN A 23 -8.52 -0.26 1.74
CA ASN A 23 -9.11 -1.59 1.61
C ASN A 23 -9.10 -2.07 0.15
N TYR A 24 -9.39 -1.19 -0.81
CA TYR A 24 -9.30 -1.53 -2.23
C TYR A 24 -7.90 -1.98 -2.64
N LEU A 25 -6.86 -1.33 -2.12
CA LEU A 25 -5.48 -1.65 -2.46
C LEU A 25 -5.04 -3.02 -1.94
N ASP A 26 -5.33 -3.35 -0.68
CA ASP A 26 -4.76 -4.50 0.02
C ASP A 26 -5.71 -5.67 0.27
N MET A 27 -7.01 -5.55 -0.09
CA MET A 27 -7.94 -6.70 -0.09
C MET A 27 -7.41 -7.85 -0.96
N GLU A 28 -7.93 -9.06 -0.71
CA GLU A 28 -7.61 -10.21 -1.56
C GLU A 28 -7.95 -9.92 -3.03
N ASN A 29 -6.98 -10.13 -3.92
CA ASN A 29 -7.01 -9.74 -5.34
C ASN A 29 -7.02 -8.22 -5.62
N GLY A 30 -6.84 -7.38 -4.62
CA GLY A 30 -6.56 -5.96 -4.76
C GLY A 30 -5.23 -5.70 -5.48
N PRO A 31 -4.97 -4.45 -5.94
CA PRO A 31 -3.75 -4.12 -6.66
C PRO A 31 -2.46 -4.43 -5.91
N LEU A 32 -2.34 -4.04 -4.63
CA LEU A 32 -1.13 -4.31 -3.84
C LEU A 32 -1.01 -5.78 -3.50
N TRP A 33 -2.13 -6.43 -3.17
CA TRP A 33 -2.16 -7.87 -2.94
C TRP A 33 -1.61 -8.63 -4.14
N THR A 34 -2.08 -8.29 -5.33
CA THR A 34 -1.65 -8.93 -6.58
C THR A 34 -0.18 -8.66 -6.86
N ALA A 35 0.24 -7.40 -6.73
CA ALA A 35 1.62 -6.99 -6.96
C ALA A 35 2.63 -7.71 -6.05
N CYS A 36 2.29 -7.90 -4.78
CA CYS A 36 3.22 -8.43 -3.77
C CYS A 36 3.02 -9.92 -3.50
N ARG A 37 1.78 -10.36 -3.27
CA ARG A 37 1.47 -11.72 -2.80
C ARG A 37 1.27 -12.70 -3.95
N THR A 38 0.47 -12.36 -4.96
CA THR A 38 0.23 -13.27 -6.10
C THR A 38 1.53 -13.59 -6.86
N ASN A 39 2.44 -12.61 -6.94
CA ASN A 39 3.77 -12.82 -7.52
C ASN A 39 4.77 -13.55 -6.60
N GLY A 40 4.37 -13.96 -5.39
CA GLY A 40 5.19 -14.74 -4.47
C GLY A 40 6.30 -13.97 -3.75
N TYR A 41 6.26 -12.63 -3.75
CA TYR A 41 7.29 -11.80 -3.10
C TYR A 41 7.08 -11.67 -1.60
N SER A 42 5.84 -11.72 -1.12
CA SER A 42 5.48 -11.60 0.30
C SER A 42 4.21 -12.35 0.65
N TYR A 43 4.06 -12.77 1.91
CA TYR A 43 2.79 -13.32 2.39
C TYR A 43 1.70 -12.25 2.51
N GLY A 44 2.03 -11.04 2.94
CA GLY A 44 1.03 -10.00 3.17
C GLY A 44 1.53 -8.62 2.81
N VAL A 45 0.58 -7.77 2.45
CA VAL A 45 0.78 -6.34 2.23
C VAL A 45 -0.40 -5.62 2.86
N ALA A 46 -0.15 -4.45 3.45
CA ALA A 46 -1.19 -3.60 4.00
C ALA A 46 -0.89 -2.13 3.69
N PHE A 47 -1.94 -1.37 3.42
CA PHE A 47 -1.86 0.07 3.20
C PHE A 47 -2.77 0.76 4.20
N ASP A 48 -2.22 1.61 5.06
CA ASP A 48 -2.96 2.16 6.20
C ASP A 48 -2.60 3.64 6.43
N PHE A 49 -3.37 4.30 7.29
CA PHE A 49 -3.26 5.72 7.59
C PHE A 49 -3.33 5.96 9.10
N ASP A 50 -2.35 6.68 9.62
CA ASP A 50 -2.37 7.18 10.99
C ASP A 50 -2.80 8.65 11.00
N PHE A 51 -3.98 8.92 11.57
CA PHE A 51 -4.58 10.25 11.67
C PHE A 51 -3.86 11.15 12.66
N GLU A 52 -3.35 10.60 13.76
CA GLU A 52 -2.70 11.39 14.79
C GLU A 52 -1.37 11.94 14.29
N THR A 53 -0.64 11.12 13.52
CA THR A 53 0.68 11.48 13.00
C THR A 53 0.68 11.95 11.55
N ASN A 54 -0.46 11.82 10.87
CA ASN A 54 -0.66 12.17 9.47
C ASN A 54 0.28 11.39 8.52
N LEU A 55 0.38 10.09 8.77
CA LEU A 55 1.30 9.19 8.06
C LEU A 55 0.53 8.16 7.25
N ILE A 56 1.00 7.91 6.04
CA ILE A 56 0.66 6.70 5.27
C ILE A 56 1.65 5.60 5.61
N LEU A 57 1.11 4.42 5.86
CA LEU A 57 1.83 3.20 6.13
C LEU A 57 1.71 2.24 4.94
N LEU A 58 2.86 1.78 4.44
CA LEU A 58 2.93 0.59 3.61
C LEU A 58 3.70 -0.49 4.37
N SER A 59 3.02 -1.59 4.67
CA SER A 59 3.58 -2.73 5.39
C SER A 59 3.69 -3.93 4.47
N ILE A 60 4.87 -4.57 4.43
CA ILE A 60 5.10 -5.82 3.71
C ILE A 60 5.55 -6.90 4.70
N ASN A 61 4.75 -7.96 4.81
CA ASN A 61 4.83 -9.00 5.84
C ASN A 61 5.32 -10.33 5.28
N GLN A 62 6.18 -11.01 6.04
CA GLN A 62 6.81 -12.30 5.70
C GLN A 62 7.28 -12.31 4.24
N CYS A 63 8.21 -11.41 3.95
CA CYS A 63 8.70 -11.15 2.61
C CYS A 63 9.93 -12.00 2.31
N SER A 64 9.87 -12.79 1.24
CA SER A 64 11.01 -13.57 0.74
C SER A 64 11.91 -12.74 -0.17
N GLN A 65 11.35 -11.72 -0.85
CA GLN A 65 12.02 -10.94 -1.89
C GLN A 65 11.78 -9.43 -1.70
N LEU A 66 12.41 -8.86 -0.67
CA LEU A 66 12.12 -7.49 -0.21
C LEU A 66 12.19 -6.43 -1.31
N LYS A 67 13.27 -6.43 -2.10
CA LYS A 67 13.46 -5.44 -3.16
C LYS A 67 12.35 -5.51 -4.21
N LEU A 68 11.95 -6.72 -4.61
CA LEU A 68 10.92 -6.94 -5.62
C LEU A 68 9.52 -6.59 -5.08
N ALA A 69 9.19 -7.02 -3.86
CA ALA A 69 7.93 -6.66 -3.22
C ALA A 69 7.79 -5.13 -3.09
N TYR A 70 8.84 -4.47 -2.62
CA TYR A 70 8.84 -3.03 -2.44
C TYR A 70 8.75 -2.27 -3.77
N THR A 71 9.59 -2.63 -4.76
CA THR A 71 9.54 -1.99 -6.08
C THR A 71 8.17 -2.17 -6.73
N SER A 72 7.63 -3.40 -6.70
CA SER A 72 6.31 -3.69 -7.27
C SER A 72 5.19 -2.90 -6.59
N ALA A 73 5.17 -2.84 -5.25
CA ALA A 73 4.19 -2.03 -4.52
C ALA A 73 4.23 -0.55 -4.91
N ILE A 74 5.43 0.04 -4.98
CA ILE A 74 5.60 1.46 -5.33
C ILE A 74 5.20 1.73 -6.78
N GLU A 75 5.56 0.84 -7.71
CA GLU A 75 5.16 0.96 -9.12
C GLU A 75 3.65 0.85 -9.30
N THR A 76 3.00 -0.08 -8.59
CA THR A 76 1.53 -0.20 -8.59
C THR A 76 0.86 1.08 -8.09
N LEU A 77 1.31 1.64 -6.96
CA LEU A 77 0.77 2.90 -6.45
C LEU A 77 0.96 4.06 -7.44
N LYS A 78 2.14 4.16 -8.05
CA LYS A 78 2.41 5.17 -9.08
C LYS A 78 1.48 5.04 -10.27
N ASN A 79 1.29 3.83 -10.79
CA ASN A 79 0.44 3.60 -11.95
C ASN A 79 -1.02 3.98 -11.68
N ILE A 80 -1.53 3.70 -10.47
CA ILE A 80 -2.88 4.07 -10.05
C ILE A 80 -3.05 5.59 -10.02
N VAL A 81 -2.09 6.33 -9.45
CA VAL A 81 -2.17 7.80 -9.35
C VAL A 81 -1.95 8.46 -10.72
N GLU A 82 -1.02 7.96 -11.53
CA GLU A 82 -0.66 8.53 -12.83
C GLU A 82 -1.62 8.14 -13.97
N HIS A 83 -2.68 7.36 -13.70
CA HIS A 83 -3.67 6.91 -14.70
C HIS A 83 -3.02 6.19 -15.91
N LYS A 84 -1.95 5.43 -15.68
CA LYS A 84 -1.35 4.58 -16.71
C LYS A 84 -2.07 3.23 -16.72
N THR A 85 -3.28 3.22 -17.28
CA THR A 85 -3.98 2.01 -17.76
C THR A 85 -3.42 1.55 -19.09
#